data_AF-A0AAX4KKX5-F1
#
_entry.id   AF-A0AAX4KKX5-F1
#
_cell.length_a   1.000
_cell.length_b   1.000
_cell.length_c   1.000
_cell.angle_alpha   90.00
_cell.angle_beta   90.00
_cell.angle_gamma   90.00
#
_symmetry.space_group_name_H-M   'P 1'
#
loop_
_entity.id
_entity.type
_entity.pdbx_description
1 polymer ?
#
loop_
_entity_poly.entity_id
_entity_poly.type
_entity_poly.pdbx_seq_one_letter_code
_entity_poly.pdbx_strand_id
1 'polypeptide(L)'
;MSSNNHHPTPANLIRPHKQSMAELKLRRLTEHNARLREDLARPRVRVSEASLGLIKYCTGTRDPMLPSIWGPSGKHGDPFSPPEKGCCTRKWNTLYIYA
;
A
#
# COMPACT_ATOMS: atom_id res chain seq x y z
N MET A 1 -65.17 -10.51 -34.88
CA MET A 1 -64.06 -9.65 -34.42
C MET A 1 -64.42 -9.18 -33.01
N SER A 2 -63.77 -9.48 -31.89
CA SER A 2 -62.64 -10.34 -31.52
C SER A 2 -62.83 -10.63 -30.02
N SER A 3 -62.75 -11.89 -29.59
CA SER A 3 -62.81 -12.27 -28.18
C SER A 3 -61.50 -11.89 -27.48
N ASN A 4 -61.53 -10.91 -26.57
CA ASN A 4 -60.36 -10.56 -25.75
C ASN A 4 -60.26 -11.49 -24.54
N ASN A 5 -59.72 -12.69 -24.76
CA ASN A 5 -59.24 -13.57 -23.70
C ASN A 5 -58.02 -12.94 -23.02
N HIS A 6 -58.22 -12.30 -21.87
CA HIS A 6 -57.13 -11.89 -20.99
C HIS A 6 -56.65 -13.12 -20.21
N HIS A 7 -55.65 -13.82 -20.73
CA HIS A 7 -54.87 -14.80 -19.97
C HIS A 7 -54.00 -14.05 -18.97
N PRO A 8 -54.14 -14.25 -17.64
CA PRO A 8 -53.16 -13.73 -16.70
C PRO A 8 -51.86 -14.52 -16.92
N THR A 9 -50.84 -13.88 -17.50
CA THR A 9 -49.49 -14.45 -17.53
C THR A 9 -49.00 -14.59 -16.08
N PRO A 10 -48.27 -15.66 -15.73
CA PRO A 10 -47.65 -15.80 -14.42
C PRO A 10 -46.43 -14.87 -14.37
N ALA A 11 -46.68 -13.57 -14.33
CA ALA A 11 -45.67 -12.58 -13.98
C ALA A 11 -45.22 -12.87 -12.55
N ASN A 12 -44.12 -13.61 -12.45
CA ASN A 12 -43.12 -13.52 -11.38
C ASN A 12 -43.66 -13.01 -10.04
N LEU A 13 -44.35 -13.88 -9.30
CA LEU A 13 -44.42 -13.75 -7.84
C LEU A 13 -43.05 -14.10 -7.23
N ILE A 14 -41.98 -13.43 -7.66
CA ILE A 14 -40.81 -13.28 -6.80
C ILE A 14 -41.24 -12.25 -5.77
N ARG A 15 -41.99 -12.71 -4.77
CA ARG A 15 -42.11 -11.97 -3.51
C ARG A 15 -40.67 -11.64 -3.11
N PRO A 16 -40.30 -10.37 -2.88
CA PRO A 16 -39.01 -10.07 -2.31
C PRO A 16 -38.97 -10.77 -0.96
N HIS A 17 -38.34 -11.93 -0.92
CA HIS A 17 -38.15 -12.70 0.30
C HIS A 17 -37.33 -11.77 1.18
N LYS A 18 -37.98 -11.16 2.17
CA LYS A 18 -37.29 -10.37 3.20
C LYS A 18 -36.22 -11.29 3.74
N GLN A 19 -34.97 -10.99 3.41
CA GLN A 19 -33.84 -11.85 3.72
C GLN A 19 -33.89 -12.16 5.21
N SER A 20 -34.20 -13.42 5.54
CA SER A 20 -34.40 -13.81 6.92
C SER A 20 -33.08 -13.57 7.67
N MET A 21 -33.13 -13.19 8.94
CA MET A 21 -31.92 -13.07 9.76
C MET A 21 -31.09 -14.37 9.73
N ALA A 22 -31.72 -15.52 9.54
CA ALA A 22 -31.04 -16.80 9.33
C ALA A 22 -30.22 -16.83 8.04
N GLU A 23 -30.78 -16.35 6.93
CA GLU A 23 -30.12 -16.30 5.61
C GLU A 23 -28.95 -15.31 5.61
N LEU A 24 -29.14 -14.14 6.24
CA LEU A 24 -28.08 -13.14 6.37
C LEU A 24 -26.92 -13.65 7.26
N LYS A 25 -27.24 -14.35 8.36
CA LYS A 25 -26.23 -14.98 9.23
C LYS A 25 -25.47 -16.07 8.48
N LEU A 26 -26.18 -16.93 7.73
CA LEU A 26 -25.57 -17.97 6.92
C LEU A 26 -24.59 -17.37 5.92
N ARG A 27 -25.00 -16.31 5.19
CA ARG A 27 -24.12 -15.62 4.24
C ARG A 27 -22.83 -15.12 4.90
N ARG A 28 -22.96 -14.42 6.03
CA ARG A 28 -21.79 -13.93 6.80
C ARG A 28 -20.86 -15.06 7.25
N LEU A 29 -21.43 -16.18 7.72
CA LEU A 29 -20.64 -17.36 8.11
C LEU A 29 -19.90 -17.96 6.92
N THR A 30 -20.55 -18.08 5.76
CA THR A 30 -19.91 -18.60 4.55
C THR A 30 -18.79 -17.69 4.06
N GLU A 31 -18.99 -16.38 4.06
CA GLU A 31 -17.97 -15.38 3.71
C GLU A 31 -16.79 -15.44 4.69
N HIS A 32 -17.06 -15.53 5.99
CA HIS A 32 -16.00 -15.63 7.00
C HIS A 32 -15.22 -16.94 6.88
N ASN A 33 -15.91 -18.06 6.67
CA ASN A 33 -15.27 -19.35 6.50
C ASN A 33 -14.39 -19.38 5.24
N ALA A 34 -14.83 -18.75 4.15
CA ALA A 34 -14.01 -18.60 2.95
C ALA A 34 -12.70 -17.84 3.22
N ARG A 35 -12.76 -16.71 3.95
CA ARG A 35 -11.57 -15.94 4.35
C ARG A 35 -10.61 -16.76 5.22
N LEU A 36 -11.15 -17.49 6.20
CA LEU A 36 -10.33 -18.35 7.06
C LEU A 36 -9.64 -19.47 6.27
N ARG A 37 -10.32 -20.05 5.28
CA ARG A 37 -9.72 -21.06 4.40
C ARG A 37 -8.58 -20.46 3.56
N GLU A 38 -8.76 -19.25 3.06
CA GLU A 38 -7.72 -18.52 2.32
C GLU A 38 -6.51 -18.22 3.22
N ASP A 39 -6.72 -17.71 4.43
CA ASP A 39 -5.67 -17.43 5.42
C ASP A 39 -4.94 -18.71 5.87
N LEU A 40 -5.67 -19.82 5.98
CA LEU A 40 -5.09 -21.12 6.32
C LEU A 40 -4.17 -21.63 5.20
N ALA A 41 -4.60 -21.47 3.94
CA ALA A 41 -3.86 -21.89 2.75
C ALA A 41 -2.64 -21.00 2.42
N ARG A 42 -2.53 -19.81 3.03
CA ARG A 42 -1.40 -18.91 2.80
C ARG A 42 -0.07 -19.59 3.16
N PRO A 43 0.92 -19.63 2.24
CA PRO A 43 2.21 -20.27 2.51
C PRO A 43 2.97 -19.52 3.62
N ARG A 44 3.58 -20.28 4.53
CA ARG A 44 4.36 -19.76 5.66
C ARG A 44 5.82 -20.21 5.52
N VAL A 45 6.74 -19.31 5.83
CA VAL A 45 8.17 -19.61 5.94
C VAL A 45 8.56 -19.85 7.39
N ARG A 46 9.66 -20.56 7.64
CA ARG A 46 10.16 -20.73 9.01
C ARG A 46 10.67 -19.38 9.53
N VAL A 47 10.47 -19.14 10.83
CA VAL A 47 10.93 -17.90 11.46
C VAL A 47 12.45 -17.75 11.33
N SER A 48 13.21 -18.83 11.50
CA SER A 48 14.65 -18.83 11.29
C SER A 48 15.05 -18.35 9.88
N GLU A 49 14.35 -18.79 8.83
CA GLU A 49 14.58 -18.37 7.45
C GLU A 49 14.21 -16.89 7.24
N ALA A 50 13.06 -16.46 7.75
CA ALA A 50 12.63 -15.07 7.67
C ALA A 50 13.63 -14.13 8.39
N SER A 51 14.09 -14.49 9.59
CA SER A 51 15.09 -13.74 10.35
C SER A 51 16.42 -13.65 9.60
N LEU A 52 16.87 -14.74 8.97
CA LEU A 52 18.07 -14.71 8.11
C LEU A 52 17.90 -13.77 6.91
N GLY A 53 16.70 -13.72 6.31
CA GLY A 53 16.38 -12.77 5.24
C GLY A 53 16.50 -11.31 5.71
N LEU A 54 15.94 -11.00 6.88
CA LEU A 54 16.05 -9.66 7.48
C LEU A 54 17.50 -9.28 7.77
N ILE A 55 18.27 -10.17 8.41
CA ILE A 55 19.68 -9.93 8.71
C ILE A 55 20.46 -9.65 7.43
N LYS A 56 20.29 -10.47 6.39
CA LYS A 56 20.95 -10.28 5.09
C LYS A 56 20.62 -8.92 4.47
N TYR A 57 19.35 -8.53 4.51
CA TYR A 57 18.93 -7.24 3.97
C TYR A 57 19.52 -6.06 4.76
N CYS A 58 19.41 -6.08 6.09
CA CYS A 58 19.90 -5.02 6.96
C CYS A 58 21.44 -4.89 6.94
N THR A 59 22.17 -5.99 6.71
CA THR A 59 23.65 -5.99 6.67
C THR A 59 24.21 -5.79 5.26
N GLY A 60 23.39 -5.96 4.22
CA GLY A 60 23.80 -5.74 2.82
C GLY A 60 23.41 -4.35 2.29
N THR A 61 22.50 -3.66 2.95
CA THR A 61 21.97 -2.36 2.50
C THR A 61 22.52 -1.23 3.36
N ARG A 62 23.31 -0.34 2.76
CA ARG A 62 23.89 0.80 3.48
C ARG A 62 22.81 1.77 3.96
N ASP A 63 22.81 2.07 5.25
CA ASP A 63 21.92 3.06 5.87
C ASP A 63 22.70 4.32 6.30
N PRO A 64 22.46 5.49 5.67
CA PRO A 64 23.11 6.75 6.06
C PRO A 64 22.78 7.23 7.48
N MET A 65 21.64 6.81 8.05
CA MET A 65 21.21 7.19 9.40
C MET A 65 21.88 6.35 10.49
N LEU A 66 22.69 5.36 10.13
CA LEU A 66 23.39 4.49 11.08
C LEU A 66 24.92 4.53 10.88
N PRO A 67 25.59 5.66 11.19
CA PRO A 67 27.02 5.84 10.94
C PRO A 67 27.92 4.93 11.79
N SER A 68 27.42 4.38 12.89
CA SER A 68 28.16 3.45 13.75
C SER A 68 28.46 2.12 13.05
N ILE A 69 27.61 1.69 12.12
CA ILE A 69 27.76 0.43 11.38
C ILE A 69 28.32 0.70 9.98
N TRP A 70 27.84 1.76 9.32
CA TRP A 70 28.14 2.05 7.92
C TRP A 70 29.21 3.13 7.69
N GLY A 71 29.72 3.72 8.77
CA GLY A 71 30.63 4.86 8.72
C GLY A 71 29.92 6.18 8.37
N PRO A 72 30.61 7.32 8.53
CA PRO A 72 30.06 8.63 8.18
C PRO A 72 29.62 8.68 6.72
N SER A 73 28.45 9.25 6.43
CA SER A 73 28.12 9.68 5.08
C SER A 73 29.14 10.76 4.69
N GLY A 74 29.86 10.56 3.59
CA GLY A 74 30.79 11.58 3.11
C GLY A 74 30.04 12.90 2.88
N LYS A 75 30.72 14.05 3.00
CA LYS A 75 30.13 15.40 2.79
C LYS A 75 29.35 15.55 1.47
N HIS A 76 29.66 14.72 0.48
CA HIS A 76 28.99 14.70 -0.83
C HIS A 76 27.69 13.88 -0.89
N GLY A 77 27.38 13.11 0.16
CA GLY A 77 26.24 12.18 0.21
C GLY A 77 25.09 12.64 1.11
N ASP A 78 25.23 13.76 1.80
CA ASP A 78 24.17 14.36 2.63
C ASP A 78 23.65 15.66 1.98
N PRO A 79 22.45 15.65 1.36
CA PRO A 79 21.82 16.82 0.76
C PRO A 79 21.55 17.98 1.72
N PHE A 80 21.58 17.73 3.04
CA PHE A 80 21.33 18.73 4.07
C PHE A 80 22.63 19.25 4.71
N SER A 81 23.79 18.76 4.26
CA SER A 81 25.07 19.27 4.75
C SER A 81 25.23 20.76 4.36
N PRO A 82 25.74 21.61 5.28
CA PRO A 82 25.98 23.01 4.95
C PRO A 82 26.88 23.09 3.71
N PRO A 83 26.53 23.89 2.69
CA PRO A 83 27.39 24.04 1.52
C PRO A 83 28.77 24.49 1.98
N GLU A 84 29.84 23.87 1.46
CA GLU A 84 31.20 24.34 1.73
C GLU A 84 31.27 25.82 1.35
N LYS A 85 31.71 26.64 2.32
CA LYS A 85 31.75 28.09 2.19
C LYS A 85 32.69 28.46 1.05
N GLY A 86 32.15 28.65 -0.15
CA GLY A 86 32.91 29.19 -1.27
C GLY A 86 32.61 28.56 -2.61
N CYS A 87 31.41 28.78 -3.16
CA CYS A 87 31.23 29.13 -4.57
C CYS A 87 29.74 29.42 -4.81
N CYS A 88 29.44 30.42 -5.64
CA CYS A 88 28.10 30.81 -6.12
C CYS A 88 27.25 31.71 -5.21
N THR A 89 27.79 32.85 -4.75
CA THR A 89 27.01 34.10 -4.81
C THR A 89 27.57 34.94 -5.95
N ARG A 90 26.78 35.08 -7.03
CA ARG A 90 27.07 36.07 -8.07
C ARG A 90 27.10 37.44 -7.40
N LYS A 91 28.29 37.98 -7.14
CA LYS A 91 28.46 39.41 -6.93
C LYS A 91 28.09 40.07 -8.24
N TRP A 92 26.89 40.62 -8.34
CA TRP A 92 26.59 41.60 -9.38
C TRP A 92 27.60 42.73 -9.22
N ASN A 93 28.29 42.99 -10.32
CA ASN A 93 29.45 43.87 -10.43
C ASN A 93 29.11 45.29 -9.94
N THR A 94 29.52 45.67 -8.73
CA THR A 94 29.51 47.06 -8.24
C THR A 94 30.72 47.83 -8.77
N LEU A 95 30.92 47.82 -10.09
CA LEU A 95 31.90 48.65 -10.80
C LEU A 95 31.25 49.28 -12.02
N TYR A 96 30.24 50.14 -11.80
CA TYR A 96 29.78 51.15 -12.76
C TYR A 96 29.18 52.37 -12.02
N ILE A 97 29.87 52.85 -10.98
CA ILE A 97 29.70 54.22 -10.49
C ILE A 97 31.12 54.75 -10.29
N TYR A 98 31.69 55.33 -11.34
CA TYR A 98 32.76 56.34 -11.41
C TYR A 98 33.41 56.27 -12.80
N ALA A 99 32.76 56.90 -13.77
CA ALA A 99 33.36 57.53 -14.96
C ALA A 99 32.33 58.50 -15.53
#